data_AF-K1TQY9-F1
#
_entry.id   AF-K1TQY9-F1
#
_cell.length_a   1.000
_cell.length_b   1.000
_cell.length_c   1.000
_cell.angle_alpha   90.00
_cell.angle_beta   90.00
_cell.angle_gamma   90.00
#
_symmetry.space_group_name_H-M   'P 1'
#
loop_
_entity.id
_entity.type
_entity.pdbx_description
1 polymer ?
#
loop_
_entity_poly.entity_id
_entity_poly.type
_entity_poly.pdbx_seq_one_letter_code
_entity_poly.pdbx_strand_id
1 'polypeptide(L)'
;TRIVDTFLEHARVWYFGNGGAPKLFLGSPDWMRRNLYRRIEAVTPILDPDLKQELIDMLSIQLSDKRKACFVDDRLRNRWKSSRPQKEKVRSQYSFYEYLREKI
;
A
#
# COMPACT_ATOMS: atom_id res chain seq x y z
N THR A 1 6.85 2.69 5.81
CA THR A 1 6.93 1.22 5.58
C THR A 1 7.37 0.99 4.15
N ARG A 2 8.38 0.14 3.92
CA ARG A 2 8.80 -0.33 2.58
C ARG A 2 8.64 -1.84 2.54
N ILE A 3 7.98 -2.35 1.51
CA ILE A 3 7.77 -3.80 1.30
C ILE A 3 8.50 -4.18 0.02
N VAL A 4 9.31 -5.23 0.10
CA VAL A 4 9.93 -5.87 -1.06
C VAL A 4 9.66 -7.36 -0.92
N ASP A 5 8.87 -7.90 -1.84
CA ASP A 5 8.48 -9.29 -1.83
C ASP A 5 8.40 -9.83 -3.27
N THR A 6 7.75 -10.96 -3.51
CA THR A 6 7.70 -11.64 -4.80
C THR A 6 7.15 -10.74 -5.92
N PHE A 7 6.04 -10.04 -5.67
CA PHE A 7 5.46 -9.10 -6.63
C PHE A 7 6.03 -7.69 -6.45
N LEU A 8 6.09 -6.94 -7.56
CA LEU A 8 6.49 -5.55 -7.53
C LEU A 8 5.30 -4.67 -7.10
N GLU A 9 5.44 -3.99 -5.96
CA GLU A 9 4.46 -3.03 -5.48
C GLU A 9 4.46 -1.77 -6.37
N HIS A 10 3.63 -1.79 -7.42
CA HIS A 10 3.51 -0.70 -8.40
C HIS A 10 2.25 0.17 -8.19
N ALA A 11 1.34 -0.26 -7.31
CA ALA A 11 0.11 0.48 -7.03
C ALA A 11 0.41 1.85 -6.38
N ARG A 12 -0.29 2.89 -6.84
CA ARG A 12 -0.18 4.26 -6.31
C ARG A 12 -1.56 4.70 -5.82
N VAL A 13 -1.75 4.57 -4.51
CA VAL A 13 -3.02 4.88 -3.83
C VAL A 13 -2.79 6.03 -2.85
N TRP A 14 -3.68 7.01 -2.84
CA TRP A 14 -3.67 8.12 -1.88
C TRP A 14 -4.89 8.03 -0.97
N TYR A 15 -4.65 8.01 0.34
CA TYR A 15 -5.68 8.02 1.38
C TYR A 15 -5.65 9.37 2.11
N PHE A 16 -6.78 10.07 2.13
CA PHE A 16 -6.95 11.32 2.87
C PHE A 16 -8.05 11.16 3.91
N GLY A 17 -7.73 11.37 5.20
CA GLY A 17 -8.68 11.13 6.31
C GLY A 17 -9.91 12.05 6.32
N ASN A 18 -9.81 13.27 5.78
CA ASN A 18 -10.92 14.19 5.52
C ASN A 18 -11.98 14.24 6.64
N GLY A 19 -11.54 14.47 7.89
CA GLY A 19 -12.43 14.62 9.05
C GLY A 19 -13.27 13.37 9.40
N GLY A 20 -12.81 12.18 9.03
CA GLY A 20 -13.54 10.92 9.24
C GLY A 20 -14.33 10.46 8.01
N ALA A 21 -14.35 11.25 6.93
CA ALA A 21 -14.97 10.89 5.65
C ALA A 21 -13.90 10.63 4.59
N PRO A 22 -13.17 9.49 4.62
CA PRO A 22 -11.95 9.31 3.85
C PRO A 22 -12.16 9.45 2.35
N LYS A 23 -11.25 10.16 1.69
CA LYS A 23 -11.17 10.24 0.22
C LYS A 23 -10.02 9.37 -0.26
N LEU A 24 -10.32 8.52 -1.23
CA LEU A 24 -9.35 7.60 -1.80
C LEU A 24 -9.17 7.92 -3.28
N PHE A 25 -7.92 7.89 -3.72
CA PHE A 25 -7.56 8.11 -5.11
C PHE A 25 -6.59 7.02 -5.57
N LEU A 26 -6.76 6.57 -6.81
CA LEU A 26 -5.84 5.70 -7.51
C LEU A 26 -5.33 6.44 -8.74
N GLY A 27 -4.05 6.30 -9.08
CA GLY A 27 -3.52 7.00 -10.24
C GLY A 27 -2.24 6.45 -10.80
N SER A 28 -1.84 7.01 -11.94
CA SER A 28 -0.56 6.74 -12.59
C SER A 28 0.65 7.45 -11.96
N PRO A 29 0.57 8.63 -11.30
CA PRO A 29 1.78 9.33 -10.86
C PRO A 29 2.27 8.88 -9.48
N ASP A 30 3.59 8.78 -9.33
CA ASP A 30 4.25 8.93 -8.02
C ASP A 30 4.66 10.39 -7.77
N TRP A 31 5.14 10.70 -6.56
CA TRP A 31 5.54 12.06 -6.16
C TRP A 31 6.93 12.49 -6.63
N MET A 32 7.30 12.15 -7.87
CA MET A 32 8.49 12.70 -8.50
C MET A 32 8.15 13.93 -9.35
N ARG A 33 9.01 14.96 -9.32
CA ARG A 33 8.85 16.19 -10.12
C ARG A 33 8.55 15.91 -11.60
N ARG A 34 9.15 14.87 -12.18
CA ARG A 34 8.91 14.52 -13.58
C ARG A 34 7.44 14.12 -13.84
N ASN A 35 6.79 13.44 -12.91
CA ASN A 35 5.41 13.02 -13.05
C ASN A 35 4.46 14.19 -12.75
N LEU A 36 4.82 15.06 -11.81
CA LEU A 36 3.97 16.20 -11.44
C LEU A 36 4.00 17.37 -12.43
N TYR A 37 5.10 17.57 -13.15
CA TYR A 37 5.30 18.78 -13.98
C TYR A 37 5.61 18.52 -15.45
N ARG A 38 6.08 17.31 -15.80
CA ARG A 38 6.61 17.04 -17.15
C ARG A 38 5.88 15.92 -17.89
N ARG A 39 5.00 15.18 -17.22
CA ARG A 39 4.21 14.09 -17.81
C ARG A 39 2.74 14.38 -17.65
N ILE A 40 1.96 13.85 -18.58
CA ILE A 40 0.51 13.79 -18.45
C ILE A 40 0.22 12.55 -17.61
N GLU A 41 -0.45 12.75 -16.49
CA GLU A 41 -0.76 11.72 -15.51
C GLU A 41 -2.25 11.77 -15.19
N ALA A 42 -2.83 10.62 -14.84
CA ALA A 42 -4.25 10.51 -14.51
C ALA A 42 -4.42 10.01 -13.08
N VAL A 43 -5.35 10.62 -12.37
CA VAL A 43 -5.76 10.22 -11.01
C VAL A 43 -7.27 10.20 -10.98
N THR A 44 -7.85 9.13 -10.46
CA THR A 44 -9.30 8.98 -10.33
C THR A 44 -9.70 8.80 -8.86
N PRO A 45 -10.77 9.46 -8.40
CA PRO A 45 -11.35 9.17 -7.10
C PRO A 45 -12.06 7.82 -7.13
N ILE A 46 -11.99 7.09 -6.02
CA ILE A 46 -12.80 5.89 -5.81
C ILE A 46 -14.12 6.31 -5.18
N LEU A 47 -15.18 6.30 -5.99
CA LEU A 47 -16.52 6.74 -5.62
C LEU A 47 -17.35 5.63 -4.98
N ASP A 48 -17.17 4.41 -5.46
CA ASP A 48 -17.86 3.23 -4.94
C ASP A 48 -17.40 2.93 -3.50
N PRO A 49 -18.33 2.80 -2.54
CA PRO A 49 -18.00 2.57 -1.14
C PRO A 49 -17.35 1.19 -0.89
N ASP A 50 -17.77 0.16 -1.63
CA ASP A 50 -17.26 -1.21 -1.46
C ASP A 50 -15.82 -1.29 -1.98
N LEU A 51 -15.55 -0.68 -3.14
CA LEU A 51 -14.18 -0.57 -3.67
C LEU A 51 -13.29 0.29 -2.78
N LYS A 52 -13.83 1.35 -2.18
CA LYS A 52 -13.10 2.17 -1.22
C LYS A 52 -12.70 1.35 0.00
N GLN A 53 -13.63 0.57 0.56
CA GLN A 53 -13.35 -0.27 1.72
C GLN A 53 -12.30 -1.35 1.39
N GLU A 54 -12.40 -1.97 0.22
CA GLU A 54 -11.44 -2.98 -0.23
C GLU A 54 -10.00 -2.44 -0.30
N LEU A 55 -9.83 -1.24 -0.86
CA LEU A 55 -8.51 -0.60 -0.92
C LEU A 55 -8.01 -0.16 0.46
N ILE A 56 -8.90 0.21 1.38
CA ILE A 56 -8.54 0.50 2.78
C ILE A 56 -8.06 -0.77 3.49
N ASP A 57 -8.75 -1.89 3.28
CA ASP A 57 -8.36 -3.19 3.83
C ASP A 57 -7.00 -3.63 3.26
N MET A 58 -6.79 -3.47 1.94
CA MET A 58 -5.50 -3.72 1.29
C MET A 58 -4.37 -2.90 1.93
N LEU A 59 -4.57 -1.59 2.10
CA LEU A 59 -3.58 -0.71 2.74
C LEU A 59 -3.31 -1.13 4.19
N SER A 60 -4.35 -1.53 4.91
CA SER A 60 -4.25 -2.00 6.30
C SER A 60 -3.43 -3.29 6.39
N ILE A 61 -3.67 -4.24 5.47
CA ILE A 61 -2.89 -5.48 5.34
C ILE A 61 -1.42 -5.16 5.04
N GLN A 62 -1.13 -4.29 4.08
CA GLN A 62 0.24 -3.87 3.73
C GLN A 62 0.94 -3.18 4.92
N LEU A 63 0.26 -2.31 5.65
CA LEU A 63 0.82 -1.64 6.81
C LEU A 63 1.06 -2.60 7.98
N SER A 64 0.24 -3.64 8.11
CA SER A 64 0.37 -4.68 9.16
C SER A 64 1.41 -5.76 8.85
N ASP A 65 1.94 -5.81 7.61
CA ASP A 65 3.02 -6.74 7.24
C ASP A 65 4.22 -6.57 8.16
N LYS A 66 4.69 -7.71 8.72
CA LYS A 66 5.91 -7.80 9.54
C LYS A 66 6.92 -8.81 8.99
N ARG A 67 6.56 -9.56 7.94
CA ARG A 67 7.38 -10.62 7.37
C ARG A 67 8.33 -10.12 6.29
N LYS A 68 7.89 -9.16 5.48
CA LYS A 68 8.63 -8.58 4.35
C LYS A 68 8.77 -7.06 4.43
N ALA A 69 8.02 -6.42 5.33
CA ALA A 69 8.12 -5.00 5.57
C ALA A 69 9.37 -4.59 6.37
N CYS A 70 9.95 -3.46 5.98
CA CYS A 70 11.00 -2.76 6.71
C CYS A 70 10.66 -1.26 6.85
N PHE A 71 11.24 -0.64 7.87
CA PHE A 71 11.41 0.81 7.96
C PHE A 71 12.72 1.19 7.29
N VAL A 72 12.74 2.38 6.70
CA VAL A 72 13.96 3.01 6.17
C VAL A 72 14.27 4.15 7.12
N ASP A 73 15.46 4.13 7.72
CA ASP A 73 15.91 5.22 8.60
C ASP A 73 16.55 6.37 7.81
N ASP A 74 16.94 7.42 8.52
CA ASP A 74 17.66 8.59 8.00
C ASP A 74 18.99 8.25 7.32
N ARG A 75 19.57 7.09 7.64
CA ARG A 75 20.80 6.55 7.04
C ARG A 75 20.54 5.52 5.94
N LEU A 76 19.30 5.46 5.43
CA LEU A 76 18.87 4.54 4.38
C LEU A 76 19.02 3.05 4.74
N ARG A 77 19.12 2.72 6.04
CA ARG A 77 19.20 1.34 6.50
C ARG A 77 17.81 0.72 6.54
N ASN A 78 17.75 -0.51 6.06
CA ASN A 78 16.53 -1.32 6.08
C ASN A 78 16.39 -2.01 7.44
N ARG A 79 15.53 -1.46 8.30
CA ARG A 79 15.21 -1.99 9.63
C ARG A 79 13.95 -2.84 9.54
N TRP A 80 14.09 -4.16 9.65
CA TRP A 80 12.94 -5.06 9.66
C TRP A 80 11.92 -4.67 10.75
N LYS A 81 10.63 -4.76 10.44
CA LYS A 81 9.58 -4.47 11.42
C LYS A 81 9.49 -5.50 12.55
N SER A 82 9.91 -6.75 12.29
CA SER A 82 10.01 -7.82 13.27
C SER A 82 11.47 -8.26 13.42
N SER A 83 11.84 -8.68 14.63
CA SER A 83 13.13 -9.30 14.91
C SER A 83 13.22 -10.73 14.35
N ARG A 84 12.07 -11.37 14.06
CA ARG A 84 11.99 -12.71 13.47
C ARG A 84 10.98 -12.73 12.32
N PRO A 85 11.26 -12.05 11.18
CA PRO A 85 10.30 -11.88 10.10
C PRO A 85 9.72 -13.20 9.58
N GLN A 86 10.55 -14.25 9.50
CA GLN A 86 10.13 -15.56 8.97
C GLN A 86 9.05 -16.26 9.80
N LYS A 87 8.88 -15.89 11.08
CA LYS A 87 7.85 -16.41 11.99
C LYS A 87 6.57 -15.58 12.00
N GLU A 88 6.57 -14.41 11.38
CA GLU A 88 5.41 -13.55 11.31
C GLU A 88 4.34 -14.15 10.39
N LYS A 89 3.09 -14.09 10.83
CA LYS A 89 1.95 -14.65 10.10
C LYS A 89 1.57 -13.81 8.89
N VAL A 90 1.63 -12.48 9.04
CA VAL A 90 1.16 -11.54 8.02
C VAL A 90 2.24 -11.31 6.97
N ARG A 91 1.94 -11.74 5.74
CA ARG A 91 2.72 -11.46 4.52
C ARG A 91 1.77 -10.85 3.51
N SER A 92 1.85 -9.53 3.37
CA SER A 92 0.88 -8.68 2.67
C SER A 92 0.37 -9.26 1.36
N GLN A 93 1.26 -9.63 0.43
CA GLN A 93 0.87 -10.13 -0.89
C GLN A 93 0.02 -11.40 -0.84
N TYR A 94 0.32 -12.31 0.08
CA TYR A 94 -0.40 -13.58 0.22
C TYR A 94 -1.65 -13.39 1.07
N SER A 95 -1.57 -12.62 2.15
CA SER A 95 -2.73 -12.27 2.97
C SER A 95 -3.79 -11.53 2.16
N PHE A 96 -3.38 -10.66 1.23
CA PHE A 96 -4.31 -9.96 0.34
C PHE A 96 -4.90 -10.91 -0.72
N TYR A 97 -4.11 -11.83 -1.27
CA TYR A 97 -4.63 -12.89 -2.15
C TYR A 97 -5.72 -13.73 -1.47
N GLU A 98 -5.49 -14.17 -0.23
CA GLU A 98 -6.46 -14.94 0.54
C GLU A 98 -7.73 -14.12 0.83
N TYR A 99 -7.58 -12.85 1.21
CA TYR A 99 -8.70 -11.91 1.40
C TYR A 99 -9.56 -11.77 0.14
N LEU A 100 -8.94 -11.62 -1.04
CA LEU A 100 -9.68 -11.54 -2.30
C LEU A 100 -10.33 -12.88 -2.66
N ARG A 101 -9.66 -14.01 -2.38
CA ARG A 101 -10.18 -15.35 -2.66
C ARG A 101 -11.43 -15.68 -1.85
N GLU A 102 -11.51 -15.22 -0.60
CA GLU A 102 -12.67 -15.46 0.28
C GLU A 102 -13.89 -14.61 -0.10
N LYS A 103 -13.68 -13.52 -0.85
CA LYS A 103 -14.73 -12.59 -1.25
C LYS A 103 -15.45 -13.01 -2.55
N ILE A 104 -14.84 -13.87 -3.36
CA ILE A 104 -15.36 -14.39 -4.64
C ILE A 104 -16.06 -15.73 -4.41
#